data_AF-A0A662W925-F1
#
_entry.id   AF-A0A662W925-F1
#
_cell.length_a   1.000
_cell.length_b   1.000
_cell.length_c   1.000
_cell.angle_alpha   90.00
_cell.angle_beta   90.00
_cell.angle_gamma   90.00
#
_symmetry.space_group_name_H-M   'P 1'
#
loop_
_entity.id
_entity.type
_entity.pdbx_description
1 polymer ?
#
loop_
_entity_poly.entity_id
_entity_poly.type
_entity_poly.pdbx_seq_one_letter_code
_entity_poly.pdbx_strand_id
1 'polypeptide(L)' 'SFLRDVELSKGKIVIMSTEFEPGKRLMALGGIAALLRFDID' A
#
# COMPACT_ATOMS: atom_id res chain seq x y z
N SER A 1 9.79 -2.45 11.43
CA SER A 1 9.15 -3.45 10.55
C SER A 1 8.34 -2.67 9.54
N PHE A 2 8.29 -3.10 8.28
CA PHE A 2 7.88 -2.23 7.16
C PHE A 2 6.63 -1.37 7.43
N LEU A 3 5.51 -1.97 7.85
CA LEU A 3 4.26 -1.23 8.14
C LEU A 3 4.41 -0.25 9.31
N ARG A 4 5.13 -0.65 10.37
CA ARG A 4 5.40 0.24 11.51
C ARG A 4 6.23 1.45 11.11
N ASP A 5 7.18 1.26 10.20
CA ASP A 5 8.07 2.32 9.74
C ASP A 5 7.28 3.34 8.88
N VAL A 6 6.28 2.89 8.12
CA VAL A 6 5.32 3.76 7.41
C VAL A 6 4.48 4.59 8.38
N GLU A 7 3.94 3.98 9.46
CA GLU A 7 3.17 4.71 10.48
C GLU A 7 4.01 5.79 11.17
N LEU A 8 5.25 5.46 11.57
CA LEU A 8 6.19 6.40 12.19
C LEU A 8 6.55 7.56 11.25
N SER A 9 6.56 7.31 9.94
CA SER A 9 6.77 8.30 8.89
C SER A 9 5.55 9.17 8.60
N LYS A 10 4.46 9.02 9.39
CA LYS A 10 3.15 9.66 9.20
C LYS A 10 2.43 9.24 7.90
N GLY A 11 2.75 8.05 7.38
CA GLY A 11 2.04 7.44 6.26
C GLY A 11 0.71 6.82 6.70
N LYS A 12 -0.25 6.76 5.78
CA LYS A 12 -1.53 6.06 5.98
C LYS A 12 -1.47 4.68 5.34
N ILE A 13 -1.91 3.67 6.08
CA ILE A 13 -2.01 2.29 5.60
C ILE A 13 -3.48 1.95 5.45
N VAL A 14 -3.84 1.33 4.32
CA VAL A 14 -5.19 0.83 4.04
C VAL A 14 -5.08 -0.64 3.63
N ILE A 15 -5.77 -1.52 4.35
CA ILE A 15 -5.79 -2.96 4.06
C ILE A 15 -6.99 -3.25 3.15
N MET A 16 -6.72 -3.84 1.99
CA MET A 16 -7.74 -4.23 1.01
C MET A 16 -8.01 -5.73 1.11
N SER A 17 -9.26 -6.13 1.38
CA SER A 17 -9.64 -7.56 1.32
C SER A 17 -9.62 -8.05 -0.13
N THR A 18 -9.01 -9.21 -0.35
CA THR A 18 -8.92 -9.89 -1.65
C THR A 18 -10.24 -10.48 -2.12
N GLU A 19 -11.27 -10.50 -1.27
CA GLU A 19 -12.62 -10.91 -1.65
C GLU A 19 -13.25 -9.88 -2.59
N PHE A 20 -12.87 -8.61 -2.42
CA PHE A 20 -13.38 -7.50 -3.21
C PHE A 20 -12.44 -7.13 -4.35
N GLU A 21 -13.02 -6.42 -5.30
CA GLU A 21 -12.33 -6.03 -6.52
C GLU A 21 -11.03 -5.23 -6.27
N PRO A 22 -10.97 -4.24 -5.36
CA PRO A 22 -9.74 -3.49 -5.12
C PRO A 22 -8.58 -4.37 -4.64
N GLY A 23 -8.87 -5.36 -3.78
CA GLY A 23 -7.87 -6.31 -3.31
C GLY A 23 -7.40 -7.25 -4.44
N LYS A 24 -8.31 -7.71 -5.30
CA LYS A 24 -7.94 -8.52 -6.49
C LYS A 24 -7.04 -7.73 -7.45
N ARG A 25 -7.35 -6.46 -7.71
CA ARG A 25 -6.50 -5.58 -8.53
C ARG A 25 -5.12 -5.37 -7.90
N LEU A 26 -5.07 -5.09 -6.60
CA LEU A 26 -3.81 -4.90 -5.88
C LEU A 26 -2.94 -6.17 -5.91
N MET A 27 -3.54 -7.34 -5.76
CA MET A 27 -2.85 -8.62 -5.89
C MET A 27 -2.23 -8.81 -7.28
N ALA A 28 -2.93 -8.42 -8.34
CA ALA A 28 -2.39 -8.46 -9.70
C ALA A 28 -1.19 -7.51 -9.93
N LEU A 29 -1.02 -6.50 -9.08
CA LEU A 29 0.12 -5.57 -9.08
C LEU A 29 1.28 -6.01 -8.17
N GLY A 30 1.22 -7.23 -7.59
CA GLY A 30 2.24 -7.74 -6.67
C GLY A 30 1.86 -7.67 -5.19
N GLY A 31 0.60 -7.34 -4.87
CA GLY A 31 0.04 -7.40 -3.52
C GLY A 31 0.31 -6.17 -2.65
N ILE A 32 1.11 -5.22 -3.13
CA ILE A 32 1.38 -3.95 -2.45
C ILE A 32 1.59 -2.83 -3.46
N ALA A 33 1.11 -1.63 -3.13
CA ALA A 33 1.30 -0.41 -3.91
C ALA A 33 1.40 0.78 -2.95
N ALA A 34 2.04 1.86 -3.39
CA ALA A 34 2.19 3.08 -2.62
C ALA A 34 1.94 4.32 -3.48
N LEU A 35 1.32 5.33 -2.87
CA LEU A 35 1.29 6.68 -3.41
C LEU A 35 2.41 7.46 -2.73
N LEU A 36 3.34 7.97 -3.54
CA LEU A 36 4.50 8.69 -3.03
C LEU A 36 4.14 10.16 -2.79
N ARG A 37 4.85 10.79 -1.85
CA ARG A 37 4.66 12.23 -1.54
C ARG A 37 5.34 13.13 -2.57
N PHE A 38 6.37 12.62 -3.22
CA PHE A 38 7.19 13.29 -4.22
C PHE A 38 7.55 12.26 -5.28
N ASP A 39 7.88 12.75 -6.47
CA ASP A 39 8.43 11.91 -7.52
C ASP A 39 9.78 11.34 -7.08
N ILE A 40 10.10 10.17 -7.63
CA ILE A 40 11.39 9.51 -7.46
C ILE A 40 12.02 9.35 -8.84
N ASP A 41 13.30 9.70 -8.95
CA ASP A 41 14.11 9.53 -10.16
C ASP A 41 14.81 8.17 -10.19
#